data_AF-A0A8J3CBG5-F1
#
_entry.id   AF-A0A8J3CBG5-F1
#
_cell.length_a   1.000
_cell.length_b   1.000
_cell.length_c   1.000
_cell.angle_alpha   90.00
_cell.angle_beta   90.00
_cell.angle_gamma   90.00
#
_symmetry.space_group_name_H-M   'P 1'
#
loop_
_entity.id
_entity.type
_entity.pdbx_description
1 polymer ?
#
loop_
_entity_poly.entity_id
_entity_poly.type
_entity_poly.pdbx_seq_one_letter_code
_entity_poly.pdbx_strand_id
1 'polypeptide(L)' 'MGRARERLTIADVCADLGISRSTFYDWRVKGRAPRCIKLPNGEIRINRTEYERWLSALQEAA' A
#
# COMPACT_ATOMS: atom_id res chain seq x y z
N MET A 1 -6.11 15.75 17.82
CA MET A 1 -5.37 15.23 16.64
C MET A 1 -6.18 14.10 16.01
N GLY A 2 -6.85 14.38 14.90
CA GLY A 2 -7.73 13.40 14.24
C GLY A 2 -6.92 12.16 13.85
N ARG A 3 -7.47 10.97 14.13
CA ARG A 3 -6.92 9.67 13.69
C ARG A 3 -6.73 9.70 12.18
N ALA A 4 -5.53 10.03 11.74
CA ALA A 4 -5.17 10.18 10.34
C ALA A 4 -5.24 8.80 9.68
N ARG A 5 -6.43 8.48 9.15
CA ARG A 5 -6.71 7.49 8.13
C ARG A 5 -5.83 6.23 8.24
N GLU A 6 -6.15 5.37 9.21
CA GLU A 6 -5.48 4.05 9.47
C GLU A 6 -5.43 3.14 8.22
N ARG A 7 -6.24 3.45 7.19
CA ARG A 7 -6.40 2.69 5.95
C ARG A 7 -6.17 3.58 4.73
N LEU A 8 -5.04 3.37 4.06
CA LEU A 8 -4.68 3.96 2.76
C LEU A 8 -5.37 3.21 1.63
N THR A 9 -5.74 3.92 0.56
CA THR A 9 -6.16 3.28 -0.69
C THR A 9 -4.95 3.01 -1.57
N ILE A 10 -5.11 2.19 -2.61
CA ILE A 10 -4.10 2.08 -3.67
C ILE A 10 -3.80 3.46 -4.27
N ALA A 11 -4.81 4.34 -4.40
CA ALA A 11 -4.60 5.69 -4.92
C ALA A 11 -3.73 6.55 -4.00
N ASP A 12 -3.93 6.46 -2.67
CA ASP A 12 -3.08 7.16 -1.70
C ASP A 12 -1.63 6.68 -1.77
N VAL A 13 -1.41 5.36 -1.80
CA VAL A 13 -0.05 4.78 -1.89
C VAL A 13 0.62 5.12 -3.23
N CYS A 14 -0.15 5.09 -4.31
CA CYS A 14 0.28 5.47 -5.64
C CYS A 14 0.72 6.94 -5.71
N ALA A 15 -0.03 7.84 -5.06
CA ALA A 15 0.30 9.26 -4.96
C ALA A 15 1.51 9.52 -4.06
N ASP A 16 1.61 8.81 -2.93
CA ASP A 16 2.72 8.92 -1.96
C ASP A 16 4.06 8.48 -2.58
N LEU A 17 4.06 7.35 -3.30
CA LEU A 17 5.25 6.81 -3.98
C LEU A 17 5.52 7.45 -5.34
N GLY A 18 4.60 8.25 -5.87
CA GLY A 18 4.69 8.80 -7.23
C GLY A 18 4.69 7.74 -8.34
N ILE A 19 4.16 6.55 -8.08
CA ILE A 19 4.08 5.46 -9.05
C ILE A 19 2.71 5.45 -9.74
N SER A 20 2.53 4.58 -10.74
CA SER A 20 1.21 4.32 -11.32
C SER A 20 0.51 3.15 -10.63
N ARG A 21 -0.83 3.14 -10.66
CA ARG A 21 -1.65 2.01 -10.17
C ARG A 21 -1.22 0.68 -10.81
N SER A 22 -0.86 0.71 -12.10
CA SER A 22 -0.36 -0.45 -12.84
C SER A 22 0.93 -1.03 -12.22
N THR A 23 1.86 -0.17 -11.82
CA THR A 23 3.09 -0.57 -11.10
C THR A 23 2.76 -1.24 -9.78
N PHE A 24 1.80 -0.69 -9.04
CA PHE A 24 1.33 -1.28 -7.79
C PHE A 24 0.67 -2.65 -8.01
N TYR A 25 -0.14 -2.81 -9.07
CA TYR A 25 -0.71 -4.10 -9.43
C TYR A 25 0.36 -5.12 -9.85
N ASP A 26 1.39 -4.71 -10.59
CA ASP A 26 2.53 -5.55 -10.94
C ASP A 26 3.27 -6.04 -9.69
N TRP A 27 3.49 -5.17 -8.70
CA TRP A 27 4.04 -5.57 -7.40
C TRP A 27 3.14 -6.57 -6.67
N ARG A 28 1.82 -6.40 -6.76
CA ARG A 28 0.87 -7.33 -6.16
C ARG A 28 0.94 -8.71 -6.80
N VAL A 29 1.09 -8.78 -8.13
CA VAL A 29 1.27 -10.05 -8.86
C VAL A 29 2.61 -10.69 -8.50
N LYS A 30 3.67 -9.88 -8.35
CA LYS A 30 5.01 -10.33 -7.98
C LYS A 30 5.17 -10.63 -6.48
N GLY A 31 4.13 -10.46 -5.66
CA GLY A 31 4.19 -10.64 -4.22
C GLY A 31 5.06 -9.60 -3.48
N ARG A 32 5.36 -8.47 -4.13
CA ARG A 32 6.14 -7.35 -3.58
C ARG A 32 5.28 -6.20 -3.06
N ALA A 33 3.95 -6.32 -3.06
CA ALA A 33 3.06 -5.30 -2.51
C ALA A 33 2.77 -5.53 -1.01
N PRO A 34 2.46 -4.47 -0.25
CA PRO A 34 2.04 -4.59 1.15
C PRO A 34 0.71 -5.35 1.29
N ARG A 35 0.39 -5.81 2.52
CA ARG A 35 -0.88 -6.49 2.79
C ARG A 35 -2.08 -5.63 2.41
N CYS A 36 -2.81 -6.12 1.42
CA CYS A 36 -4.01 -5.50 0.88
C CYS A 36 -5.26 -6.19 1.46
N ILE A 37 -6.15 -5.41 2.06
CA ILE A 37 -7.46 -5.84 2.53
C ILE A 37 -8.47 -5.54 1.42
N LYS A 38 -9.03 -6.59 0.83
CA LYS A 38 -10.13 -6.46 -0.13
C LYS A 38 -11.44 -6.33 0.65
N LEU A 39 -12.14 -5.22 0.46
CA LEU A 39 -13.46 -4.98 1.03
C LEU A 39 -14.55 -5.65 0.16
N PRO A 40 -15.73 -5.95 0.74
CA PRO A 40 -16.84 -6.55 -0.01
C PRO A 40 -17.40 -5.66 -1.12
N ASN A 41 -17.12 -4.35 -1.08
CA ASN A 41 -17.46 -3.39 -2.12
C ASN A 41 -16.46 -3.37 -3.31
N GLY A 42 -15.43 -4.22 -3.28
CA GLY A 42 -14.41 -4.29 -4.33
C GLY A 42 -13.23 -3.32 -4.16
N GLU A 43 -13.28 -2.41 -3.19
CA GLU A 43 -12.13 -1.55 -2.88
C GLU A 43 -11.01 -2.31 -2.17
N ILE A 44 -9.78 -1.87 -2.42
CA ILE A 44 -8.60 -2.36 -1.71
C ILE A 44 -8.11 -1.30 -0.74
N ARG A 45 -7.95 -1.70 0.52
CA ARG A 45 -7.40 -0.88 1.59
C ARG A 45 -6.12 -1.48 2.13
N ILE A 46 -5.15 -0.64 2.41
CA ILE A 46 -3.85 -1.00 2.95
C ILE A 46 -3.76 -0.34 4.31
N ASN A 47 -3.38 -1.09 5.34
CA ASN A 47 -3.17 -0.48 6.66
C ASN A 47 -1.88 0.36 6.62
N ARG A 48 -1.91 1.57 7.18
CA ARG A 48 -0.72 2.43 7.23
C ARG A 48 0.46 1.75 7.92
N THR A 49 0.23 1.02 9.02
CA THR A 49 1.29 0.29 9.72
C THR A 49 1.90 -0.81 8.86
N GLU A 50 1.08 -1.51 8.06
CA GLU A 50 1.59 -2.54 7.13
C GLU A 50 2.37 -1.91 5.97
N TYR A 51 1.92 -0.76 5.49
CA TYR A 51 2.65 0.02 4.49
C TYR A 51 4.01 0.49 5.00
N GLU A 52 4.08 1.05 6.21
CA GLU A 52 5.33 1.48 6.84
C GLU A 52 6.27 0.30 7.12
N ARG A 53 5.75 -0.85 7.59
CA ARG A 53 6.54 -2.09 7.74
C ARG A 53 7.12 -2.56 6.40
N TRP A 54 6.32 -2.51 5.35
CA TRP A 54 6.76 -2.88 4.01
C TRP A 54 7.84 -1.93 3.48
N LEU A 55 7.69 -0.61 3.67
CA LEU A 55 8.72 0.38 3.32
C LEU A 55 10.03 0.12 4.08
N SER A 56 9.94 -0.16 5.39
CA SER A 56 11.11 -0.49 6.21
C SER A 56 11.79 -1.78 5.72
N ALA A 57 11.03 -2.80 5.34
CA ALA A 57 11.58 -4.04 4.78
C ALA A 57 12.24 -3.83 3.40
N LEU A 58 11.80 -2.85 2.61
CA LEU A 58 12.45 -2.48 1.35
C LEU A 58 13.70 -1.61 1.54
N GLN A 59 13.73 -0.77 2.59
CA GLN A 59 14.85 0.11 2.87
C GLN A 59 16.13 -0.66 3.27
N GLU A 60 15.98 -1.82 3.89
CA GLU A 60 17.08 -2.73 4.29
C GLU A 60 17.67 -3.55 3.12
N ALA A 61 17.13 -3.39 1.89
CA ALA A 61 17.62 -4.08 0.69
C ALA A 61 18.57 -3.22 -0.17
N ALA A 62 19.10 -2.11 0.38
CA ALA A 62 20.03 -1.21 -0.29
C ALA A 62 21.49 -1.45 0.13
#